data_AF-A0A3D3BKE9-F1
#
_entry.id   AF-A0A3D3BKE9-F1
#
_cell.length_a   1.000
_cell.length_b   1.000
_cell.length_c   1.000
_cell.angle_alpha   90.00
_cell.angle_beta   90.00
_cell.angle_gamma   90.00
#
_symmetry.space_group_name_H-M   'P 1'
#
loop_
_entity.id
_entity.type
_entity.pdbx_description
1 polymer ?
#
loop_
_entity_poly.entity_id
_entity_poly.type
_entity_poly.pdbx_seq_one_letter_code
_entity_poly.pdbx_strand_id
1 'polypeptide(L)'
;RLDPSHPMPYWGMAHAMGPNPNSRYARMPDDPKGEGLKAIKKALARIDRADPLEAKLIQAMYVLYDKATIPDQDKRDQAYLSAMRSL
;
A
#
# COMPACT_ATOMS: atom_id res chain seq x y z
N ARG A 1 -6.95 20.96 12.59
CA ARG A 1 -5.62 20.61 13.16
C ARG A 1 -5.20 19.32 12.48
N LEU A 2 -4.00 19.25 11.88
CA LEU A 2 -3.50 18.01 11.27
C LEU A 2 -3.26 16.97 12.39
N ASP A 3 -3.71 15.74 12.21
CA ASP A 3 -3.43 14.62 13.10
C ASP A 3 -2.21 13.84 12.55
N PRO A 4 -0.98 14.14 13.03
CA PRO A 4 0.23 13.45 12.55
C PRO A 4 0.28 11.98 12.97
N SER A 5 -0.65 11.56 13.82
CA SER A 5 -0.73 10.23 14.40
C SER A 5 -1.73 9.34 13.65
N HIS A 6 -2.52 9.92 12.74
CA HIS A 6 -3.49 9.23 11.88
C HIS A 6 -2.78 8.32 10.87
N PRO A 7 -3.34 7.14 10.53
CA PRO A 7 -2.71 6.24 9.57
C PRO A 7 -2.80 6.72 8.11
N MET A 8 -3.87 7.44 7.73
CA MET A 8 -4.14 7.79 6.33
C MET A 8 -3.10 8.67 5.63
N PRO A 9 -2.39 9.62 6.28
CA PRO A 9 -1.25 10.29 5.67
C PRO A 9 -0.17 9.31 5.17
N TYR A 10 0.10 8.23 5.93
CA TYR A 10 1.06 7.21 5.52
C TYR A 10 0.52 6.31 4.41
N TRP A 11 -0.78 6.01 4.41
CA TRP A 11 -1.44 5.34 3.29
C TRP A 11 -1.31 6.16 2.00
N GLY A 12 -1.55 7.48 2.07
CA GLY A 12 -1.42 8.38 0.93
C GLY A 12 0.01 8.46 0.39
N MET A 13 1.01 8.47 1.29
CA MET A 13 2.42 8.34 0.89
C MET A 13 2.66 7.02 0.15
N ALA A 14 2.18 5.89 0.67
CA ALA A 14 2.33 4.60 0.02
C ALA A 14 1.66 4.59 -1.36
N HIS A 15 0.44 5.10 -1.50
CA HIS A 15 -0.26 5.17 -2.78
C HIS A 15 0.50 6.04 -3.82
N ALA A 16 1.13 7.13 -3.39
CA ALA A 16 1.90 7.99 -4.29
C ALA A 16 3.25 7.38 -4.71
N MET A 17 3.80 6.51 -3.86
CA MET A 17 5.15 5.96 -4.03
C MET A 17 5.21 4.73 -4.95
N GLY A 18 4.11 4.03 -5.22
CA GLY A 18 4.18 2.89 -6.15
C GLY A 18 2.84 2.33 -6.60
N PRO A 19 2.88 1.35 -7.52
CA PRO A 19 3.64 1.39 -8.77
C PRO A 19 3.08 2.48 -9.69
N ASN A 20 3.96 3.32 -10.23
CA ASN A 20 3.56 4.34 -11.20
C ASN A 20 3.63 3.76 -12.63
N PRO A 21 2.73 4.13 -13.56
CA PRO A 21 2.70 3.56 -14.91
C PRO A 21 4.06 3.54 -15.63
N ASN A 22 4.87 4.58 -15.40
CA ASN A 22 6.20 4.71 -15.98
C ASN A 22 7.19 3.62 -15.52
N SER A 23 7.13 3.19 -14.26
CA SER A 23 8.01 2.09 -13.78
C SER A 23 7.62 0.77 -14.43
N ARG A 24 6.32 0.54 -14.61
CA ARG A 24 5.78 -0.65 -15.30
C ARG A 24 6.24 -0.72 -16.76
N TYR A 25 6.05 0.35 -17.53
CA TYR A 25 6.48 0.40 -18.94
C TYR A 25 8.00 0.18 -19.09
N ALA A 26 8.78 0.71 -18.17
CA ALA A 26 10.24 0.58 -18.16
C ALA A 26 10.73 -0.75 -17.56
N ARG A 27 9.84 -1.66 -17.11
CA ARG A 27 10.17 -2.90 -16.38
C ARG A 27 11.10 -2.66 -15.18
N MET A 28 10.94 -1.50 -14.53
CA MET A 28 11.66 -1.17 -13.31
C MET A 28 10.93 -1.70 -12.08
N PRO A 29 11.64 -1.98 -10.97
CA PRO A 29 11.00 -2.31 -9.70
C PRO A 29 10.04 -1.20 -9.26
N ASP A 30 8.87 -1.58 -8.73
CA ASP A 30 7.83 -0.63 -8.31
C ASP A 30 8.18 0.25 -7.12
N ASP A 31 9.02 -0.29 -6.25
CA ASP A 31 9.44 0.36 -5.02
C ASP A 31 10.95 0.09 -4.84
N PRO A 32 11.80 0.72 -5.67
CA PRO A 32 13.22 0.40 -5.73
C PRO A 32 13.96 0.77 -4.44
N LYS A 33 13.40 1.70 -3.64
CA LYS A 33 13.96 2.15 -2.37
C LYS A 33 13.20 1.63 -1.14
N GLY A 34 12.12 0.88 -1.32
CA GLY A 34 11.31 0.34 -0.22
C GLY A 34 10.51 1.40 0.56
N GLU A 35 10.38 2.63 0.05
CA GLU A 35 9.73 3.73 0.77
C GLU A 35 8.21 3.57 0.79
N GLY A 36 7.62 2.99 -0.26
CA GLY A 36 6.19 2.65 -0.29
C GLY A 36 5.86 1.59 0.76
N LEU A 37 6.65 0.51 0.83
CA LEU A 37 6.52 -0.54 1.85
C LEU A 37 6.67 0.04 3.27
N LYS A 38 7.65 0.92 3.47
CA LYS A 38 7.88 1.58 4.76
C LYS A 38 6.72 2.48 5.16
N ALA A 39 6.14 3.21 4.22
CA ALA A 39 4.97 4.05 4.46
C ALA A 39 3.76 3.20 4.85
N ILE A 40 3.43 2.14 4.10
CA ILE A 40 2.26 1.33 4.42
C ILE A 40 2.40 0.57 5.75
N LYS A 41 3.62 0.15 6.12
CA LYS A 41 3.89 -0.40 7.46
C LYS A 41 3.64 0.61 8.58
N LYS A 42 3.92 1.90 8.35
CA LYS A 42 3.59 2.96 9.33
C LYS A 42 2.08 3.18 9.47
N ALA A 43 1.32 3.01 8.39
CA ALA A 43 -0.14 3.04 8.43
C ALA A 43 -0.70 1.84 9.21
N LEU A 44 -0.21 0.63 8.93
CA LEU A 44 -0.58 -0.59 9.68
C LEU A 44 -0.31 -0.46 11.19
N ALA A 45 0.84 0.10 11.56
CA ALA A 45 1.19 0.32 12.97
C ALA A 45 0.26 1.33 13.69
N ARG A 46 -0.63 2.00 12.96
CA ARG A 46 -1.59 3.00 13.46
C ARG A 46 -3.03 2.62 13.12
N ILE A 47 -3.27 1.38 12.70
CA ILE A 47 -4.57 0.96 12.17
C ILE A 47 -5.70 1.08 13.19
N ASP A 48 -5.40 1.00 14.48
CA ASP A 48 -6.37 1.18 15.58
C ASP A 48 -6.96 2.60 15.66
N ARG A 49 -6.38 3.56 14.93
CA ARG A 49 -6.89 4.93 14.81
C ARG A 49 -7.67 5.17 13.51
N ALA A 50 -7.71 4.19 12.61
CA ALA A 50 -8.45 4.28 11.38
C ALA A 50 -9.92 3.96 11.64
N ASP A 51 -10.82 4.55 10.86
CA ASP A 51 -12.19 4.05 10.78
C ASP A 51 -12.24 2.67 10.07
N PRO A 52 -13.38 1.96 10.11
CA PRO A 52 -13.48 0.63 9.50
C PRO A 52 -13.16 0.57 8.00
N LEU A 53 -13.47 1.63 7.24
CA LEU A 53 -13.18 1.67 5.80
C LEU A 53 -11.69 1.95 5.57
N GLU A 54 -11.12 2.90 6.31
CA GLU A 54 -9.70 3.23 6.26
C GLU A 54 -8.83 2.04 6.63
N ALA A 55 -9.19 1.28 7.67
CA ALA A 55 -8.49 0.07 8.06
C ALA A 55 -8.43 -0.95 6.90
N LYS A 56 -9.55 -1.14 6.19
CA LYS A 56 -9.60 -2.02 5.03
C LYS A 56 -8.77 -1.48 3.85
N LEU A 57 -8.80 -0.18 3.59
CA LEU A 57 -7.96 0.46 2.56
C LEU A 57 -6.46 0.28 2.85
N ILE A 58 -6.06 0.40 4.12
CA ILE A 58 -4.68 0.18 4.58
C ILE A 58 -4.26 -1.28 4.37
N GLN A 59 -5.12 -2.23 4.77
CA GLN A 59 -4.85 -3.66 4.60
C GLN A 59 -4.76 -4.05 3.13
N ALA A 60 -5.69 -3.58 2.30
CA ALA A 60 -5.65 -3.81 0.86
C ALA A 60 -4.35 -3.25 0.25
N MET A 61 -4.01 -1.99 0.54
CA MET A 61 -2.77 -1.38 0.05
C MET A 61 -1.51 -2.14 0.51
N TYR A 62 -1.49 -2.73 1.71
CA TYR A 62 -0.35 -3.55 2.14
C TYR A 62 -0.13 -4.78 1.25
N VAL A 63 -1.20 -5.40 0.74
CA VAL A 63 -1.10 -6.55 -0.18
C VAL A 63 -0.25 -6.21 -1.39
N LEU A 64 -0.38 -5.00 -1.95
CA LEU A 64 0.41 -4.52 -3.10
C LEU A 64 1.93 -4.54 -2.83
N TYR A 65 2.32 -4.40 -1.56
CA TYR A 65 3.71 -4.36 -1.11
C TYR A 65 4.21 -5.68 -0.51
N ASP A 66 3.35 -6.68 -0.28
CA ASP A 66 3.70 -7.94 0.37
C ASP A 66 4.42 -8.94 -0.55
N LYS A 67 5.64 -8.58 -0.92
CA LYS A 67 6.56 -9.44 -1.70
C LYS A 67 7.03 -10.67 -0.94
N ALA A 68 6.93 -10.67 0.39
CA ALA A 68 7.37 -11.77 1.23
C ALA A 68 6.40 -12.96 1.11
N THR A 69 5.10 -12.69 1.15
CA THR A 69 4.06 -13.71 1.03
C THR A 69 3.68 -13.95 -0.44
N ILE A 70 3.66 -12.91 -1.28
CA ILE A 70 3.27 -12.98 -2.69
C ILE A 70 4.41 -12.45 -3.55
N PRO A 71 5.45 -13.26 -3.85
CA PRO A 71 6.64 -12.80 -4.57
C PRO A 71 6.33 -12.44 -6.03
N ASP A 72 5.42 -13.18 -6.67
CA ASP A 72 4.97 -12.92 -8.03
C ASP A 72 4.19 -11.61 -8.12
N GLN A 73 4.61 -10.74 -9.03
CA GLN A 73 4.06 -9.39 -9.16
C GLN A 73 2.62 -9.38 -9.65
N ASP A 74 2.29 -10.16 -10.67
CA ASP A 74 0.96 -10.17 -11.27
C ASP A 74 -0.06 -10.77 -10.30
N LYS A 75 0.30 -11.84 -9.58
CA LYS A 75 -0.54 -12.40 -8.51
C LYS A 75 -0.80 -11.39 -7.39
N ARG A 76 0.22 -10.62 -7.02
CA ARG A 76 0.09 -9.60 -5.96
C ARG A 76 -0.79 -8.44 -6.41
N ASP A 77 -0.66 -7.99 -7.66
CA ASP A 77 -1.52 -6.98 -8.26
C ASP A 77 -2.98 -7.45 -8.31
N GLN A 78 -3.24 -8.70 -8.73
CA GLN A 78 -4.58 -9.27 -8.72
C GLN A 78 -5.15 -9.39 -7.30
N ALA A 79 -4.34 -9.81 -6.32
CA ALA A 79 -4.76 -9.89 -4.92
C ALA A 79 -5.13 -8.50 -4.36
N TYR A 80 -4.32 -7.49 -4.64
CA TYR A 80 -4.62 -6.09 -4.29
C TYR A 80 -5.93 -5.61 -4.94
N LEU A 81 -6.11 -5.83 -6.24
CA LEU A 81 -7.32 -5.43 -6.97
C LEU A 81 -8.57 -6.14 -6.42
N SER A 82 -8.45 -7.44 -6.10
CA SER A 82 -9.52 -8.20 -5.48
C SER A 82 -9.90 -7.63 -4.11
N ALA A 83 -8.90 -7.31 -3.26
CA ALA A 83 -9.14 -6.70 -1.96
C ALA A 83 -9.84 -5.34 -2.10
N MET A 84 -9.35 -4.46 -2.98
CA MET A 84 -9.93 -3.13 -3.22
C MET A 84 -11.36 -3.19 -3.78
N ARG A 85 -11.68 -4.17 -4.64
CA ARG A 85 -13.04 -4.36 -5.18
C ARG A 85 -14.05 -4.86 -4.15
N SER A 86 -13.57 -5.45 -3.06
CA SER A 86 -14.41 -6.02 -2.00
C SER A 86 -14.76 -5.04 -0.88
N LEU A 87 -14.27 -3.80 -0.99
CA LEU A 87 -14.50 -2.72 -0.02
C LEU A 87 -15.87 -2.07 -0.22
#